data_AF-A0A4S4LP28-F1
#
_entry.id   AF-A0A4S4LP28-F1
#
_cell.length_a   1.000
_cell.length_b   1.000
_cell.length_c   1.000
_cell.angle_alpha   90.00
_cell.angle_beta   90.00
_cell.angle_gamma   90.00
#
_symmetry.space_group_name_H-M   'P 1'
#
loop_
_entity.id
_entity.type
_entity.pdbx_description
1 polymer ?
#
loop_
_entity_poly.entity_id
_entity_poly.type
_entity_poly.pdbx_seq_one_letter_code
_entity_poly.pdbx_strand_id
1 'polypeptide(L)'
;MPPANVRDHKSAQALSKANLARARLAKRGYDSSKVRTAMSKRFKQRSKGKVAREWQLDAAESILLGLDAVVLAGTGTGKTAAYMLPLLLPETAGKVLIVIEPLVALQRDQVRRFKKMGIPALAVNSKNWSEKKAKDIKDLKYRALFIGPEMAIEHAGGRSLIADAPDGLLNAEVVIRKNHI
;
A
#
# COMPACT_ATOMS: atom_id res chain seq x y z
N MET A 1 -19.70 -19.19 6.95
CA MET A 1 -20.67 -18.65 5.98
C MET A 1 -19.97 -17.60 5.14
N PRO A 2 -20.02 -17.65 3.81
CA PRO A 2 -19.64 -16.50 3.00
C PRO A 2 -20.55 -15.32 3.37
N PRO A 3 -20.06 -14.07 3.39
CA PRO A 3 -20.89 -12.92 3.71
C PRO A 3 -22.05 -12.83 2.72
N ALA A 4 -23.22 -12.42 3.22
CA ALA A 4 -24.43 -12.23 2.44
C ALA A 4 -24.13 -11.47 1.14
N ASN A 5 -24.64 -11.95 0.01
CA ASN A 5 -24.47 -11.34 -1.30
C ASN A 5 -24.76 -9.83 -1.20
N VAL A 6 -23.70 -9.03 -1.24
CA VAL A 6 -23.78 -7.57 -1.23
C VAL A 6 -24.25 -7.14 -2.61
N ARG A 7 -25.53 -6.79 -2.73
CA ARG A 7 -26.18 -6.53 -4.03
C ARG A 7 -26.08 -5.07 -4.49
N ASP A 8 -25.65 -4.15 -3.63
CA ASP A 8 -25.61 -2.73 -3.93
C ASP A 8 -24.44 -2.00 -3.23
N HIS A 9 -24.13 -0.82 -3.76
CA HIS A 9 -23.00 -0.01 -3.30
C HIS A 9 -23.09 0.42 -1.84
N LYS A 10 -24.29 0.75 -1.33
CA LYS A 10 -24.45 1.22 0.05
C LYS A 10 -24.20 0.08 1.04
N SER A 11 -24.75 -1.09 0.74
CA SER A 11 -24.52 -2.30 1.53
C SER A 11 -23.03 -2.68 1.56
N ALA A 12 -22.32 -2.53 0.43
CA ALA A 12 -20.88 -2.77 0.36
C ALA A 12 -20.09 -1.82 1.25
N GLN A 13 -20.42 -0.52 1.22
CA GLN A 13 -19.77 0.48 2.06
C GLN A 13 -20.04 0.23 3.54
N ALA A 14 -21.28 -0.11 3.92
CA ALA A 14 -21.65 -0.39 5.29
C ALA A 14 -20.88 -1.60 5.84
N LEU A 15 -20.79 -2.69 5.06
CA LEU A 15 -20.03 -3.88 5.42
C LEU A 15 -18.53 -3.57 5.54
N SER A 16 -17.96 -2.82 4.60
CA SER A 16 -16.56 -2.40 4.65
C SER A 16 -16.24 -1.60 5.92
N LYS A 17 -17.08 -0.62 6.27
CA LYS A 17 -16.94 0.16 7.51
C LYS A 17 -17.06 -0.72 8.76
N ALA A 18 -18.01 -1.65 8.78
CA ALA A 18 -18.19 -2.57 9.89
C ALA A 18 -16.98 -3.51 10.07
N ASN A 19 -16.42 -4.04 8.98
CA ASN A 19 -15.23 -4.88 9.02
C ASN A 19 -14.01 -4.10 9.54
N LEU A 20 -13.80 -2.87 9.07
CA LEU A 20 -12.73 -2.02 9.56
C LEU A 20 -12.88 -1.67 11.04
N ALA A 21 -14.10 -1.34 11.49
CA ALA A 21 -14.39 -1.09 12.90
C ALA A 21 -14.08 -2.32 13.78
N ARG A 22 -14.49 -3.51 13.34
CA ARG A 22 -14.17 -4.78 14.04
C ARG A 22 -12.67 -5.02 14.13
N ALA A 23 -11.93 -4.78 13.05
CA ALA A 23 -10.47 -4.96 13.04
C ALA A 23 -9.74 -3.97 13.97
N ARG A 24 -10.21 -2.71 14.03
CA ARG A 24 -9.69 -1.71 14.98
C ARG A 24 -9.85 -2.18 16.43
N LEU A 25 -11.01 -2.74 16.77
CA LEU A 25 -11.30 -3.26 18.12
C LEU A 25 -10.53 -4.55 18.44
N ALA A 26 -10.35 -5.43 17.46
CA ALA A 26 -9.67 -6.71 17.64
C ALA A 26 -8.16 -6.56 17.87
N LYS A 27 -7.53 -5.50 17.33
CA LYS A 27 -6.08 -5.29 17.47
C LYS A 27 -5.76 -4.63 18.81
N ARG A 28 -5.23 -5.40 19.75
CA ARG A 28 -4.86 -4.94 21.10
C ARG A 28 -3.95 -3.71 21.04
N GLY A 29 -4.34 -2.65 21.76
CA GLY A 29 -3.59 -1.40 21.86
C GLY A 29 -3.61 -0.52 20.61
N TYR A 30 -4.45 -0.85 19.61
CA TYR A 30 -4.58 -0.03 18.42
C TYR A 30 -5.48 1.19 18.67
N ASP A 31 -4.92 2.38 18.55
CA ASP A 31 -5.64 3.66 18.65
C ASP A 31 -5.80 4.28 17.25
N SER A 32 -6.99 4.11 16.67
CA SER A 32 -7.31 4.65 15.35
C SER A 32 -7.20 6.16 15.30
N SER A 33 -7.62 6.87 16.35
CA SER A 33 -7.57 8.34 16.38
C SER A 33 -6.14 8.85 16.34
N LYS A 34 -5.26 8.26 17.16
CA LYS A 34 -3.82 8.57 17.18
C LYS A 34 -3.16 8.24 15.84
N VAL A 35 -3.46 7.07 15.27
CA VAL A 35 -2.89 6.62 13.99
C VAL A 35 -3.33 7.52 12.83
N ARG A 36 -4.63 7.83 12.71
CA ARG A 36 -5.17 8.74 11.69
C ARG A 36 -4.59 10.14 11.83
N THR A 37 -4.50 10.66 13.05
CA THR A 37 -3.90 11.97 13.32
C THR A 37 -2.43 12.01 12.88
N ALA A 38 -1.67 10.97 13.21
CA ALA A 38 -0.27 10.83 12.83
C ALA A 38 -0.08 10.75 11.30
N MET A 39 -0.93 9.98 10.60
CA MET A 39 -0.90 9.89 9.13
C MET A 39 -1.27 11.24 8.49
N SER A 40 -2.37 11.86 8.90
CA SER A 40 -2.84 13.14 8.36
C SER A 40 -1.83 14.26 8.58
N LYS A 41 -1.23 14.35 9.77
CA LYS A 41 -0.19 15.35 10.08
C LYS A 41 1.01 15.20 9.15
N ARG A 42 1.57 13.98 9.03
CA ARG A 42 2.74 13.72 8.19
C ARG A 42 2.43 13.87 6.71
N PHE A 43 1.25 13.44 6.27
CA PHE A 43 0.80 13.64 4.90
C PHE A 43 0.74 15.12 4.56
N LYS A 44 0.10 15.95 5.41
CA LYS A 44 0.02 17.40 5.20
C LYS A 44 1.41 18.04 5.12
N GLN A 45 2.32 17.65 6.00
CA GLN A 45 3.71 18.14 6.02
C GLN A 45 4.47 17.79 4.73
N ARG A 46 4.36 16.55 4.25
CA ARG A 46 5.13 16.07 3.09
C ARG A 46 4.49 16.35 1.73
N SER A 47 3.18 16.57 1.69
CA SER A 47 2.41 16.78 0.45
C SER A 47 2.21 18.24 0.06
N LYS A 48 2.90 19.18 0.72
CA LYS A 48 2.71 20.63 0.57
C LYS A 48 1.30 21.09 0.96
N GLY A 49 0.82 20.63 2.12
CA GLY A 49 -0.42 21.12 2.72
C GLY A 49 -1.70 20.37 2.32
N LYS A 50 -1.62 19.31 1.51
CA LYS A 50 -2.82 18.54 1.14
C LYS A 50 -3.37 17.78 2.35
N VAL A 51 -4.69 17.60 2.36
CA VAL A 51 -5.42 16.89 3.41
C VAL A 51 -5.82 15.51 2.89
N ALA A 52 -5.56 14.47 3.69
CA ALA A 52 -6.00 13.11 3.38
C ALA A 52 -7.52 13.02 3.49
N ARG A 53 -8.17 12.33 2.56
CA ARG A 53 -9.62 12.11 2.57
C ARG A 53 -9.95 10.95 3.52
N GLU A 54 -11.14 10.96 4.09
CA GLU A 54 -11.57 9.90 5.03
C GLU A 54 -11.43 8.48 4.45
N TRP A 55 -11.83 8.26 3.20
CA TRP A 55 -11.70 6.94 2.57
C TRP A 55 -10.24 6.53 2.33
N GLN A 56 -9.33 7.49 2.17
CA GLN A 56 -7.89 7.19 2.03
C GLN A 56 -7.32 6.75 3.38
N LEU A 57 -7.77 7.37 4.46
CA LEU A 57 -7.41 6.96 5.83
C LEU A 57 -8.02 5.61 6.18
N ASP A 58 -9.27 5.34 5.77
CA ASP A 58 -9.90 4.04 5.99
C ASP A 58 -9.15 2.92 5.27
N ALA A 59 -8.81 3.13 3.99
CA ALA A 59 -7.97 2.20 3.25
C ALA A 59 -6.58 2.04 3.90
N ALA A 60 -5.93 3.15 4.30
CA ALA A 60 -4.63 3.11 4.99
C ALA A 60 -4.69 2.30 6.30
N GLU A 61 -5.78 2.40 7.05
CA GLU A 61 -5.95 1.60 8.26
C GLU A 61 -6.24 0.14 7.97
N SER A 62 -7.02 -0.18 6.95
CA SER A 62 -7.19 -1.57 6.50
C SER A 62 -5.84 -2.23 6.26
N ILE A 63 -4.91 -1.51 5.62
CA ILE A 63 -3.54 -1.96 5.38
C ILE A 63 -2.77 -2.20 6.68
N LEU A 64 -2.80 -1.22 7.60
CA LEU A 64 -2.11 -1.31 8.89
C LEU A 64 -2.66 -2.43 9.78
N LEU A 65 -3.93 -2.78 9.58
CA LEU A 65 -4.65 -3.82 10.31
C LEU A 65 -4.56 -5.20 9.62
N GLY A 66 -3.94 -5.29 8.44
CA GLY A 66 -3.77 -6.56 7.71
C GLY A 66 -5.06 -7.06 7.06
N LEU A 67 -5.97 -6.16 6.70
CA LEU A 67 -7.19 -6.49 5.98
C LEU A 67 -6.98 -6.43 4.47
N ASP A 68 -7.53 -7.41 3.77
CA ASP A 68 -7.69 -7.33 2.33
C ASP A 68 -8.72 -6.24 1.96
N ALA A 69 -8.34 -5.36 1.06
CA ALA A 69 -9.16 -4.22 0.67
C ALA A 69 -9.19 -4.01 -0.84
N VAL A 70 -10.38 -3.70 -1.37
CA VAL A 70 -10.57 -3.27 -2.76
C VAL A 70 -11.06 -1.83 -2.76
N VAL A 71 -10.30 -0.94 -3.42
CA VAL A 71 -10.61 0.49 -3.49
C VAL A 71 -11.16 0.87 -4.87
N LEU A 72 -12.47 1.08 -4.93
CA LEU A 72 -13.16 1.64 -6.09
C LEU A 72 -13.20 3.18 -5.98
N ALA A 73 -12.50 3.85 -6.88
CA ALA A 73 -12.42 5.30 -6.94
C ALA A 73 -12.09 5.76 -8.37
N GLY A 74 -12.44 6.99 -8.74
CA GLY A 74 -12.13 7.54 -10.07
C GLY A 74 -10.63 7.77 -10.28
N THR A 75 -10.22 8.00 -11.53
CA THR A 75 -8.88 8.51 -11.84
C THR A 75 -8.69 9.91 -11.22
N GLY A 76 -7.44 10.27 -10.88
CA GLY A 76 -7.14 11.58 -10.26
C GLY A 76 -7.63 11.78 -8.83
N THR A 77 -8.47 10.90 -8.28
CA THR A 77 -9.04 11.02 -6.92
C THR A 77 -8.03 10.80 -5.79
N GLY A 78 -6.81 10.38 -6.11
CA GLY A 78 -5.71 10.24 -5.15
C GLY A 78 -5.59 8.86 -4.51
N LYS A 79 -5.94 7.78 -5.21
CA LYS A 79 -5.75 6.39 -4.73
C LYS A 79 -4.34 6.10 -4.21
N THR A 80 -3.33 6.68 -4.86
CA THR A 80 -1.94 6.55 -4.42
C THR A 80 -1.71 7.02 -2.99
N ALA A 81 -2.45 8.03 -2.51
CA ALA A 81 -2.31 8.48 -1.13
C ALA A 81 -2.76 7.39 -0.13
N ALA A 82 -3.81 6.62 -0.47
CA ALA A 82 -4.37 5.60 0.42
C ALA A 82 -3.34 4.56 0.87
N TYR A 83 -2.59 3.97 -0.07
CA TYR A 83 -1.54 3.00 0.25
C TYR A 83 -0.18 3.64 0.60
N MET A 84 -0.01 4.94 0.39
CA MET A 84 1.21 5.67 0.79
C MET A 84 1.17 6.09 2.27
N LEU A 85 0.00 6.49 2.77
CA LEU A 85 -0.19 6.99 4.13
C LEU A 85 0.42 6.09 5.22
N PRO A 86 0.27 4.75 5.18
CA PRO A 86 0.87 3.87 6.17
C PRO A 86 2.39 4.02 6.28
N LEU A 87 3.09 4.19 5.15
CA LEU A 87 4.56 4.28 5.09
C LEU A 87 5.12 5.57 5.71
N LEU A 88 4.26 6.56 5.97
CA LEU A 88 4.67 7.78 6.65
C LEU A 88 4.86 7.58 8.15
N LEU A 89 4.35 6.48 8.72
CA LEU A 89 4.45 6.20 10.15
C LEU A 89 5.80 5.55 10.51
N PRO A 90 6.50 6.04 11.55
CA PRO A 90 7.74 5.43 12.04
C PRO A 90 7.60 3.97 12.43
N GLU A 91 6.45 3.59 13.01
CA GLU A 91 6.11 2.21 13.40
C GLU A 91 6.20 1.23 12.22
N THR A 92 6.09 1.74 10.99
CA THR A 92 6.19 0.92 9.78
C THR A 92 7.59 0.89 9.18
N ALA A 93 8.60 1.54 9.78
CA ALA A 93 9.97 1.66 9.24
C ALA A 93 10.54 0.35 8.70
N GLY A 94 10.23 -0.77 9.37
CA GLY A 94 10.64 -2.12 8.99
C GLY A 94 9.77 -2.84 7.95
N LYS A 95 8.83 -2.17 7.28
CA LYS A 95 7.87 -2.79 6.33
C LYS A 95 8.10 -2.34 4.90
N VAL A 96 7.80 -3.16 3.90
CA VAL A 96 7.90 -2.74 2.48
C VAL A 96 6.55 -2.89 1.79
N LEU A 97 6.13 -1.86 1.05
CA LEU A 97 4.96 -1.91 0.17
C LEU A 97 5.39 -2.42 -1.21
N ILE A 98 4.65 -3.36 -1.80
CA ILE A 98 4.88 -3.83 -3.18
C ILE A 98 3.67 -3.52 -4.05
N VAL A 99 3.81 -2.56 -4.96
CA VAL A 99 2.74 -2.17 -5.89
C VAL A 99 2.97 -2.84 -7.24
N ILE A 100 1.95 -3.53 -7.75
CA ILE A 100 1.97 -4.15 -9.08
C ILE A 100 1.32 -3.18 -10.08
N GLU A 101 2.15 -2.62 -10.97
CA GLU A 101 1.74 -1.67 -12.00
C GLU A 101 2.02 -2.26 -13.39
N PRO A 102 1.02 -2.33 -14.30
CA PRO A 102 1.20 -2.95 -15.61
C PRO A 102 2.11 -2.16 -16.55
N LEU A 103 2.31 -0.86 -16.30
CA LEU A 103 3.07 0.02 -17.18
C LEU A 103 4.34 0.53 -16.49
N VAL A 104 5.49 0.31 -17.12
CA VAL A 104 6.81 0.81 -16.65
C VAL A 104 6.82 2.33 -16.48
N ALA A 105 6.12 3.06 -17.36
CA ALA A 105 5.97 4.52 -17.23
C ALA A 105 5.30 4.91 -15.89
N LEU A 106 4.25 4.18 -15.49
CA LEU A 106 3.58 4.41 -14.22
C LEU A 106 4.49 4.07 -13.05
N GLN A 107 5.25 2.98 -13.11
CA GLN A 107 6.22 2.62 -12.06
C GLN A 107 7.21 3.77 -11.81
N ARG A 108 7.77 4.36 -12.88
CA ARG A 108 8.70 5.50 -12.77
C ARG A 108 8.02 6.72 -12.15
N ASP A 109 6.78 6.99 -12.51
CA ASP A 109 6.00 8.10 -11.95
C ASP A 109 5.73 7.91 -10.46
N GLN A 110 5.39 6.69 -10.05
CA GLN A 110 5.18 6.38 -8.64
C GLN A 110 6.48 6.51 -7.83
N VAL A 111 7.61 6.01 -8.33
CA VAL A 111 8.92 6.21 -7.68
C VAL A 111 9.20 7.70 -7.45
N ARG A 112 8.96 8.56 -8.44
CA ARG A 112 9.13 10.01 -8.28
C ARG A 112 8.18 10.58 -7.21
N ARG A 113 6.92 10.14 -7.18
CA ARG A 113 5.93 10.59 -6.17
C ARG A 113 6.31 10.19 -4.76
N PHE A 114 6.74 8.94 -4.54
CA PHE A 114 7.14 8.43 -3.24
C PHE A 114 8.41 9.12 -2.74
N LYS A 115 9.42 9.31 -3.61
CA LYS A 115 10.63 10.06 -3.26
C LYS A 115 10.33 11.51 -2.87
N LYS A 116 9.42 12.19 -3.57
CA LYS A 116 8.96 13.54 -3.19
C LYS A 116 8.28 13.58 -1.81
N MET A 117 7.71 12.46 -1.38
CA MET A 117 7.12 12.28 -0.05
C MET A 117 8.13 11.75 0.98
N GLY A 118 9.43 11.75 0.66
CA GLY A 118 10.50 11.28 1.54
C GLY A 118 10.44 9.78 1.82
N ILE A 119 9.88 8.98 0.91
CA ILE A 119 9.81 7.52 1.01
C ILE A 119 10.78 6.93 -0.03
N PRO A 120 11.83 6.19 0.40
CA PRO A 120 12.71 5.48 -0.53
C PRO A 120 11.93 4.48 -1.37
N ALA A 121 11.99 4.63 -2.69
CA ALA A 121 11.22 3.81 -3.62
C ALA A 121 12.05 3.37 -4.83
N LEU A 122 11.72 2.18 -5.35
CA LEU A 122 12.40 1.56 -6.49
C LEU A 122 11.39 0.92 -7.46
N ALA A 123 11.65 1.03 -8.76
CA ALA A 123 10.96 0.25 -9.79
C ALA A 123 11.84 -0.94 -10.19
N VAL A 124 11.30 -2.14 -10.15
CA VAL A 124 12.02 -3.39 -10.39
C VAL A 124 11.35 -4.18 -11.50
N ASN A 125 12.15 -4.65 -12.46
CA ASN A 125 11.72 -5.52 -13.55
C ASN A 125 12.84 -6.49 -13.91
N SER A 126 12.53 -7.48 -14.76
CA SER A 126 13.48 -8.52 -15.17
C SER A 126 14.76 -7.94 -15.77
N LYS A 127 14.68 -6.85 -16.55
CA LYS A 127 15.84 -6.22 -17.19
C LYS A 127 16.78 -5.53 -16.21
N ASN A 128 16.27 -5.12 -15.05
CA ASN A 128 17.05 -4.38 -14.07
C ASN A 128 17.31 -5.16 -12.78
N TRP A 129 16.83 -6.40 -12.66
CA TRP A 129 17.07 -7.23 -11.49
C TRP A 129 18.56 -7.53 -11.31
N SER A 130 19.01 -7.60 -10.06
CA SER A 130 20.35 -8.09 -9.70
C SER A 130 20.38 -8.56 -8.26
N GLU A 131 21.33 -9.43 -7.91
CA GLU A 131 21.53 -9.89 -6.52
C GLU A 131 21.81 -8.74 -5.56
N LYS A 132 22.57 -7.73 -6.01
CA LYS A 132 22.80 -6.50 -5.24
C LYS A 132 21.49 -5.81 -4.89
N LYS A 133 20.55 -5.67 -5.84
CA LYS A 133 19.23 -5.08 -5.58
C LYS A 133 18.40 -5.96 -4.65
N ALA A 134 18.45 -7.28 -4.82
CA ALA A 134 17.78 -8.20 -3.92
C ALA A 134 18.27 -8.01 -2.48
N LYS A 135 19.60 -7.89 -2.29
CA LYS A 135 20.21 -7.57 -0.99
C LYS A 135 19.77 -6.20 -0.47
N ASP A 136 19.84 -5.16 -1.29
CA ASP A 136 19.42 -3.80 -0.91
C ASP A 136 17.94 -3.74 -0.47
N ILE A 137 17.08 -4.54 -1.10
CA ILE A 137 15.67 -4.68 -0.72
C ILE A 137 15.53 -5.40 0.63
N LYS A 138 16.25 -6.51 0.83
CA LYS A 138 16.28 -7.25 2.11
C LYS A 138 16.83 -6.41 3.26
N ASP A 139 17.81 -5.56 2.98
CA ASP A 139 18.39 -4.59 3.92
C ASP A 139 17.48 -3.36 4.15
N LEU A 140 16.24 -3.37 3.65
CA LEU A 140 15.22 -2.32 3.82
C LEU A 140 15.67 -0.93 3.34
N LYS A 141 16.57 -0.85 2.36
CA LYS A 141 16.97 0.43 1.72
C LYS A 141 15.82 1.09 0.96
N TYR A 142 14.79 0.31 0.63
CA TYR A 142 13.58 0.77 -0.03
C TYR A 142 12.35 0.43 0.80
N ARG A 143 11.42 1.37 0.89
CA ARG A 143 10.15 1.24 1.61
C ARG A 143 8.97 0.95 0.68
N ALA A 144 9.12 1.23 -0.62
CA ALA A 144 8.12 0.95 -1.65
C ALA A 144 8.78 0.40 -2.93
N LEU A 145 8.25 -0.72 -3.43
CA LEU A 145 8.68 -1.37 -4.66
C LEU A 145 7.55 -1.31 -5.69
N PHE A 146 7.87 -0.95 -6.92
CA PHE A 146 6.94 -0.94 -8.05
C PHE A 146 7.39 -1.99 -9.05
N ILE A 147 6.57 -3.01 -9.27
CA ILE A 147 6.91 -4.15 -10.13
C ILE A 147 5.83 -4.38 -11.20
N GLY A 148 6.21 -5.01 -12.30
CA GLY A 148 5.26 -5.49 -13.30
C GLY A 148 4.65 -6.85 -12.92
N PRO A 149 3.53 -7.25 -13.51
CA PRO A 149 2.94 -8.56 -13.29
C PRO A 149 3.90 -9.71 -13.68
N GLU A 150 4.68 -9.55 -14.74
CA GLU A 150 5.68 -10.55 -15.18
C GLU A 150 6.76 -10.74 -14.12
N MET A 151 7.20 -9.64 -13.48
CA MET A 151 8.16 -9.70 -12.38
C MET A 151 7.57 -10.43 -11.17
N ALA A 152 6.28 -10.21 -10.88
CA ALA A 152 5.61 -10.82 -9.73
C ALA A 152 5.35 -12.33 -9.93
N ILE A 153 5.04 -12.75 -11.16
CA ILE A 153 4.54 -14.10 -11.45
C ILE A 153 5.63 -15.00 -12.04
N GLU A 154 6.45 -14.50 -12.97
CA GLU A 154 7.36 -15.33 -13.75
C GLU A 154 8.77 -15.30 -13.18
N HIS A 155 9.23 -14.12 -12.76
CA HIS A 155 10.62 -13.94 -12.33
C HIS A 155 10.85 -14.50 -10.91
N ALA A 156 11.77 -15.46 -10.75
CA ALA A 156 12.06 -16.12 -9.47
C ALA A 156 12.38 -15.14 -8.32
N GLY A 157 13.18 -14.11 -8.60
CA GLY A 157 13.49 -13.07 -7.62
C GLY A 157 12.27 -12.26 -7.18
N GLY A 158 11.31 -11.98 -8.07
CA GLY A 158 10.11 -11.22 -7.72
C GLY A 158 9.10 -12.08 -6.96
N ARG A 159 8.98 -13.36 -7.33
CA ARG A 159 8.22 -14.35 -6.54
C ARG A 159 8.77 -14.47 -5.12
N SER A 160 10.09 -14.58 -4.95
CA SER A 160 10.72 -14.60 -3.62
C SER A 160 10.42 -13.33 -2.82
N LEU A 161 10.42 -12.14 -3.43
CA LEU A 161 10.02 -10.91 -2.71
C LEU A 161 8.58 -10.93 -2.18
N ILE A 162 7.69 -11.67 -2.83
CA ILE A 162 6.27 -11.79 -2.44
C ILE A 162 6.06 -12.98 -1.48
N ALA A 163 6.78 -14.09 -1.69
CA ALA A 163 6.64 -15.31 -0.90
C ALA A 163 7.42 -15.25 0.42
N ASP A 164 8.63 -14.68 0.41
CA ASP A 164 9.48 -14.47 1.59
C ASP A 164 9.09 -13.18 2.32
N ALA A 165 7.79 -12.92 2.38
CA ALA A 165 7.14 -11.87 3.13
C ALA A 165 6.65 -12.44 4.48
N PRO A 166 7.52 -12.88 5.41
CA PRO A 166 7.06 -13.34 6.70
C PRO A 166 6.45 -12.15 7.46
N ASP A 167 5.48 -12.47 8.34
CA ASP A 167 4.55 -11.63 9.12
C ASP A 167 5.13 -10.45 9.95
N GLY A 168 6.32 -9.96 9.64
CA GLY A 168 6.92 -8.81 10.31
C GLY A 168 7.93 -8.00 9.50
N LEU A 169 8.50 -8.51 8.41
CA LEU A 169 9.59 -7.82 7.67
C LEU A 169 9.15 -7.22 6.33
N LEU A 170 8.13 -7.80 5.72
CA LEU A 170 7.70 -7.49 4.37
C LEU A 170 6.19 -7.76 4.31
N ASN A 171 5.35 -6.90 4.88
CA ASN A 171 3.92 -6.98 4.55
C ASN A 171 3.75 -6.42 3.14
N ALA A 172 4.05 -7.25 2.14
CA ALA A 172 3.90 -6.95 0.73
C ALA A 172 2.41 -6.76 0.42
N GLU A 173 1.92 -5.56 0.60
CA GLU A 173 0.56 -5.24 0.22
C GLU A 173 0.51 -5.01 -1.29
N VAL A 174 -0.06 -5.98 -2.00
CA VAL A 174 -0.19 -5.95 -3.45
C VAL A 174 -1.34 -5.03 -3.86
N VAL A 175 -1.00 -3.83 -4.32
CA VAL A 175 -1.96 -2.93 -4.95
C VAL A 175 -1.94 -3.16 -6.46
N ILE A 176 -3.03 -3.70 -7.01
CA ILE A 176 -3.22 -3.87 -8.46
C ILE A 176 -3.96 -2.67 -9.02
N ARG A 177 -3.38 -2.01 -10.02
CA ARG A 177 -3.99 -0.88 -10.70
C ARG A 177 -4.44 -1.25 -12.12
N LYS A 178 -5.76 -1.24 -12.36
CA LYS A 178 -6.34 -1.14 -13.70
C LYS A 178 -6.52 0.34 -14.05
N ASN A 179 -5.93 0.79 -15.16
CA ASN A 179 -6.42 1.98 -15.84
C ASN A 179 -7.42 1.49 -16.88
N HIS A 180 -8.71 1.79 -16.70
CA HIS A 180 -9.64 1.80 -17.82
C HIS A 180 -9.33 3.09 -18.60
N ILE A 181 -8.95 2.93 -19.87
CA ILE A 181 -9.00 3.99 -20.88
C ILE A 181 -10.46 4.12 -21.28
#